data_AF-A0A7U2NFF9-F1
#
_entry.id   AF-A0A7U2NFF9-F1
#
_cell.length_a   1.000
_cell.length_b   1.000
_cell.length_c   1.000
_cell.angle_alpha   90.00
_cell.angle_beta   90.00
_cell.angle_gamma   90.00
#
_symmetry.space_group_name_H-M   'P 1'
#
loop_
_entity.id
_entity.type
_entity.pdbx_description
1 polymer ?
#
loop_
_entity_poly.entity_id
_entity_poly.type
_entity_poly.pdbx_seq_one_letter_code
_entity_poly.pdbx_strand_id
1 'polypeptide(L)'
;MNTYSRITRDTNTSFIKQSTKISGETMFFKIEKGSPEYSNTCSLFHANNIDILEGNFVDEKFDVYFNDDNDSNNKGFSFSYEACYDYITSNNGSNESYFGSYKNGTVSIVNEKTGETIFETKIL
;
A
#
# COMPACT_ATOMS: atom_id res chain seq x y z
N MET A 1 25.84 16.48 7.72
CA MET A 1 24.62 17.30 7.54
C MET A 1 23.45 16.36 7.54
N ASN A 2 22.56 16.41 8.54
CA ASN A 2 21.37 15.56 8.52
C ASN A 2 20.31 16.24 7.65
N THR A 3 19.65 15.43 6.84
CA THR A 3 18.56 15.84 5.96
C THR A 3 17.42 14.88 6.23
N TYR A 4 16.21 15.40 6.38
CA TYR A 4 15.01 14.60 6.52
C TYR A 4 14.28 14.57 5.19
N SER A 5 13.67 13.45 4.83
CA SER A 5 12.89 13.32 3.61
C SER A 5 11.52 12.72 3.93
N ARG A 6 10.46 13.33 3.39
CA ARG A 6 9.08 12.85 3.47
C ARG A 6 8.64 12.48 2.05
N ILE A 7 8.00 11.33 1.88
CA ILE A 7 7.41 10.92 0.61
C ILE A 7 5.91 10.86 0.82
N THR A 8 5.16 11.60 0.03
CA THR A 8 3.69 11.61 0.04
C THR A 8 3.19 11.19 -1.34
N ARG A 9 2.04 10.52 -1.38
CA ARG A 9 1.35 10.24 -2.63
C ARG A 9 0.48 11.43 -3.00
N ASP A 10 0.64 11.91 -4.22
CA ASP A 10 -0.19 12.99 -4.77
C ASP A 10 -1.39 12.38 -5.53
N THR A 11 -1.13 11.34 -6.34
CA THR A 11 -2.16 10.59 -7.09
C THR A 11 -1.72 9.14 -7.39
N ASN A 12 -2.50 8.40 -8.20
CA ASN A 12 -2.13 7.09 -8.75
C ASN A 12 -0.92 7.11 -9.71
N THR A 13 -0.44 8.29 -10.10
CA THR A 13 0.63 8.45 -11.10
C THR A 13 1.81 9.27 -10.60
N SER A 14 1.80 9.75 -9.36
CA SER A 14 2.91 10.57 -8.85
C SER A 14 3.07 10.56 -7.34
N PHE A 15 4.33 10.68 -6.91
CA PHE A 15 4.74 10.96 -5.54
C PHE A 15 5.34 12.36 -5.42
N ILE A 16 5.24 12.94 -4.23
CA ILE A 16 5.96 14.15 -3.84
C ILE A 16 6.97 13.76 -2.77
N LYS A 17 8.26 13.92 -3.08
CA LYS A 17 9.35 13.83 -2.13
C LYS A 17 9.70 15.23 -1.63
N GLN A 18 9.44 15.50 -0.37
CA GLN A 18 9.95 16.66 0.33
C GLN A 18 11.29 16.32 0.97
N SER A 19 12.29 17.19 0.87
CA SER A 19 13.58 17.06 1.56
C SER A 19 13.91 18.35 2.30
N THR A 20 14.15 18.26 3.61
CA THR A 20 14.40 19.41 4.48
C THR A 20 15.79 19.32 5.09
N LYS A 21 16.61 20.36 4.87
CA LYS A 21 17.90 20.52 5.56
C LYS A 21 17.66 21.04 6.97
N ILE A 22 18.51 20.66 7.94
CA ILE A 22 18.45 21.22 9.31
C ILE A 22 18.51 22.76 9.33
N SER A 23 19.12 23.39 8.32
CA SER A 23 19.14 24.84 8.14
C SER A 23 17.79 25.46 7.76
N GLY A 24 16.71 24.67 7.66
CA GLY A 24 15.35 25.12 7.35
C GLY A 24 15.00 25.17 5.85
N GLU A 25 15.97 24.90 4.97
CA GLU A 25 15.73 24.87 3.54
C GLU A 25 14.95 23.61 3.15
N THR A 26 13.78 23.80 2.54
CA THR A 26 12.90 22.72 2.09
C THR A 26 12.85 22.68 0.56
N MET A 27 13.04 21.49 0.00
CA MET A 27 12.90 21.21 -1.43
C MET A 27 11.78 20.21 -1.66
N PHE A 28 11.02 20.37 -2.75
CA PHE A 28 9.98 19.46 -3.17
C PHE A 28 10.31 18.90 -4.55
N PHE A 29 10.19 17.58 -4.70
CA PHE A 29 10.41 16.87 -5.95
C PHE A 29 9.16 16.07 -6.29
N LYS A 30 8.58 16.35 -7.45
CA LYS A 30 7.53 15.49 -8.02
C LYS A 30 8.20 14.33 -8.75
N ILE A 31 7.79 13.11 -8.44
CA ILE A 31 8.29 11.86 -9.02
C ILE A 31 7.13 11.21 -9.76
N GLU A 32 7.19 11.20 -11.09
CA GLU A 32 6.10 10.71 -11.94
C GLU A 32 6.27 9.22 -12.28
N LYS A 33 5.14 8.54 -12.49
CA LYS A 33 5.09 7.13 -12.88
C LYS A 33 5.86 6.92 -14.19
N GLY A 34 6.84 6.02 -14.14
CA GLY A 34 7.76 5.73 -15.24
C GLY A 34 9.11 6.43 -15.14
N SER A 35 9.33 7.32 -14.17
CA SER A 35 10.69 7.82 -13.89
C SER A 35 11.55 6.72 -13.26
N PRO A 36 12.89 6.75 -13.45
CA PRO A 36 13.80 5.82 -12.79
C PRO A 36 13.65 5.77 -11.27
N GLU A 37 13.33 6.91 -10.65
CA GLU A 37 13.19 7.07 -9.19
C GLU A 37 11.82 6.59 -8.66
N TYR A 38 10.83 6.43 -9.53
CA TYR A 38 9.46 6.09 -9.15
C TYR A 38 9.38 4.72 -8.48
N SER A 39 10.01 3.69 -9.05
CA SER A 39 9.96 2.32 -8.51
C SER A 39 10.57 2.22 -7.10
N ASN A 40 11.70 2.88 -6.88
CA ASN A 40 12.34 2.96 -5.57
C ASN A 40 11.48 3.74 -4.58
N THR A 41 10.84 4.83 -5.04
CA THR A 41 9.96 5.65 -4.20
C THR A 41 8.69 4.88 -3.81
N CYS A 42 8.05 4.17 -4.75
CA CYS A 42 6.98 3.21 -4.50
C CYS A 42 7.39 2.19 -3.43
N SER A 43 8.54 1.55 -3.62
CA SER A 43 9.03 0.50 -2.72
C SER A 43 9.26 1.05 -1.31
N LEU A 44 9.87 2.23 -1.18
CA LEU A 44 10.10 2.88 0.11
C LEU A 44 8.79 3.32 0.78
N PHE A 45 7.86 3.85 0.00
CA PHE A 45 6.54 4.24 0.49
C PHE A 45 5.75 3.03 1.00
N HIS A 46 5.69 1.94 0.24
CA HIS A 46 5.05 0.68 0.64
C HIS A 46 5.76 0.00 1.83
N ALA A 47 7.09 0.02 1.86
CA ALA A 47 7.85 -0.65 2.92
C ALA A 47 7.72 0.06 4.28
N ASN A 48 7.46 1.38 4.29
CA ASN A 48 7.66 2.18 5.49
C ASN A 48 6.48 3.09 5.87
N ASN A 49 5.32 3.10 5.18
CA ASN A 49 4.14 3.91 5.52
C ASN A 49 4.52 5.35 5.96
N ILE A 50 5.38 6.01 5.20
CA ILE A 50 6.19 7.13 5.71
C ILE A 50 5.40 8.44 5.72
N ASP A 51 4.80 8.77 6.86
CA ASP A 51 4.62 10.16 7.26
C ASP A 51 5.73 10.54 8.27
N ILE A 52 6.89 10.99 7.80
CA ILE A 52 7.93 11.58 8.68
C ILE A 52 7.54 13.04 8.96
N LEU A 53 6.46 13.19 9.70
CA LEU A 53 6.23 14.34 10.56
C LEU A 53 6.08 13.73 11.95
N GLU A 54 7.05 14.02 12.83
CA GLU A 54 7.06 13.64 14.25
C GLU A 54 7.38 12.19 14.65
N GLY A 55 7.94 11.35 13.77
CA GLY A 55 8.47 10.05 14.21
C GLY A 55 7.42 9.04 14.67
N ASN A 56 6.16 9.21 14.25
CA ASN A 56 5.15 8.18 14.40
C ASN A 56 5.10 7.33 13.13
N PHE A 57 5.62 6.11 13.21
CA PHE A 57 5.34 5.08 12.22
C PHE A 57 3.82 4.84 12.21
N VAL A 58 3.18 4.93 11.04
CA VAL A 58 1.85 4.35 10.87
C VAL A 58 2.06 2.84 10.78
N ASP A 59 2.15 2.17 11.94
CA ASP A 59 2.37 0.73 12.08
C ASP A 59 1.10 -0.08 11.74
N GLU A 60 0.22 0.49 10.93
CA GLU A 60 -0.96 -0.21 10.44
C GLU A 60 -0.52 -1.14 9.31
N LYS A 61 -0.64 -2.42 9.63
CA LYS A 61 -0.43 -3.53 8.72
C LYS A 61 -1.77 -4.12 8.35
N PHE A 62 -1.85 -4.57 7.11
CA PHE A 62 -3.06 -5.10 6.53
C PHE A 62 -2.78 -6.43 5.87
N ASP A 63 -3.77 -7.30 5.94
CA ASP A 63 -3.82 -8.58 5.26
C ASP A 63 -4.97 -8.59 4.25
N VAL A 64 -4.92 -9.52 3.30
CA VAL A 64 -5.95 -9.75 2.29
C VAL A 64 -6.69 -11.04 2.63
N TYR A 65 -8.00 -10.91 2.85
CA TYR A 65 -8.90 -12.01 3.13
C TYR A 65 -9.77 -12.33 1.91
N PHE A 66 -9.99 -13.61 1.70
CA PHE A 66 -10.80 -14.19 0.64
C PHE A 66 -11.91 -15.02 1.27
N ASN A 67 -13.15 -14.77 0.86
CA ASN A 67 -14.31 -15.47 1.40
C ASN A 67 -15.23 -15.90 0.25
N ASP A 68 -15.78 -17.10 0.34
CA ASP A 68 -16.93 -17.54 -0.45
C ASP A 68 -18.01 -18.15 0.46
N ASP A 69 -19.04 -18.76 -0.11
CA ASP A 69 -20.15 -19.33 0.65
C ASP A 69 -19.76 -20.54 1.53
N ASN A 70 -18.60 -21.16 1.26
CA ASN A 70 -18.18 -22.41 1.88
C ASN A 70 -16.89 -22.28 2.71
N ASP A 71 -16.00 -21.35 2.36
CA ASP A 71 -14.68 -21.23 2.97
C ASP A 71 -14.18 -19.78 3.07
N SER A 72 -13.27 -19.56 4.00
CA SER A 72 -12.59 -18.29 4.25
C SER A 72 -11.10 -18.54 4.43
N ASN A 73 -10.26 -17.74 3.79
CA ASN A 73 -8.81 -17.83 3.96
C ASN A 73 -8.16 -16.48 3.76
N ASN A 74 -6.94 -16.31 4.27
CA ASN A 74 -6.19 -15.08 4.18
C ASN A 74 -4.82 -15.31 3.56
N LYS A 75 -4.26 -14.24 2.99
CA LYS A 75 -2.99 -14.31 2.30
C LYS A 75 -1.81 -14.38 3.27
N GLY A 76 -1.99 -13.92 4.51
CA GLY A 76 -0.95 -13.80 5.53
C GLY A 76 -0.01 -12.63 5.26
N PHE A 77 -0.51 -11.58 4.61
CA PHE A 77 0.23 -10.35 4.36
C PHE A 77 0.26 -9.49 5.62
N SER A 78 1.42 -8.85 5.84
CA SER A 78 1.59 -7.78 6.82
C SER A 78 2.16 -6.57 6.09
N PHE A 79 1.35 -6.02 5.19
CA PHE A 79 1.75 -4.97 4.25
C PHE A 79 0.97 -3.67 4.47
N SER A 80 1.33 -2.62 3.72
CA SER A 80 0.52 -1.42 3.66
C SER A 80 -0.81 -1.67 2.96
N TYR A 81 -1.81 -0.83 3.24
CA TYR A 81 -3.11 -0.87 2.56
C TYR A 81 -2.95 -0.87 1.04
N GLU A 82 -2.02 -0.06 0.51
CA GLU A 82 -1.82 0.09 -0.93
C GLU A 82 -1.17 -1.13 -1.57
N ALA A 83 -0.22 -1.78 -0.88
CA ALA A 83 0.35 -3.02 -1.38
C ALA A 83 -0.73 -4.13 -1.46
N CYS A 84 -1.63 -4.18 -0.48
CA CYS A 84 -2.79 -5.08 -0.51
C CYS A 84 -3.77 -4.71 -1.64
N TYR A 85 -4.06 -3.42 -1.83
CA TYR A 85 -4.95 -2.93 -2.88
C TYR A 85 -4.40 -3.16 -4.29
N ASP A 86 -3.11 -2.89 -4.51
CA ASP A 86 -2.42 -3.13 -5.78
C ASP A 86 -2.38 -4.63 -6.09
N TYR A 87 -2.18 -5.47 -5.07
CA TYR A 87 -2.28 -6.93 -5.22
C TYR A 87 -3.68 -7.35 -5.66
N ILE A 88 -4.74 -6.85 -5.03
CA ILE A 88 -6.12 -7.17 -5.42
C ILE A 88 -6.41 -6.70 -6.84
N THR A 89 -6.14 -5.43 -7.14
CA THR A 89 -6.47 -4.85 -8.46
C THR A 89 -5.69 -5.46 -9.61
N SER A 90 -4.45 -5.92 -9.37
CA SER A 90 -3.63 -6.57 -10.41
C SER A 90 -4.04 -8.01 -10.70
N ASN A 91 -4.72 -8.69 -9.77
CA ASN A 91 -5.05 -10.11 -9.87
C ASN A 91 -6.56 -10.41 -9.96
N ASN A 92 -7.43 -9.49 -9.58
CA ASN A 92 -8.88 -9.70 -9.62
C ASN A 92 -9.37 -9.88 -11.08
N GLY A 93 -10.04 -11.00 -11.36
CA GLY A 93 -10.42 -11.44 -12.71
C GLY A 93 -9.42 -12.39 -13.39
N SER A 94 -8.28 -12.66 -12.76
CA SER A 94 -7.40 -13.76 -13.15
C SER A 94 -7.83 -15.08 -12.47
N ASN A 95 -7.32 -16.21 -12.98
CA ASN A 95 -7.46 -17.50 -12.30
C ASN A 95 -6.23 -17.81 -11.41
N GLU A 96 -5.42 -16.81 -11.08
CA GLU A 96 -4.20 -17.00 -10.30
C GLU A 96 -4.54 -17.24 -8.83
N SER A 97 -4.05 -18.36 -8.29
CA SER A 97 -4.04 -18.65 -6.85
C SER A 97 -5.43 -18.49 -6.20
N TYR A 98 -5.51 -17.70 -5.13
CA TYR A 98 -6.73 -17.44 -4.37
C TYR A 98 -7.86 -16.82 -5.22
N PHE A 99 -7.57 -15.98 -6.21
CA PHE A 99 -8.61 -15.37 -7.03
C PHE A 99 -9.36 -16.39 -7.90
N GLY A 100 -8.68 -17.47 -8.32
CA GLY A 100 -9.32 -18.58 -9.01
C GLY A 100 -10.17 -19.46 -8.09
N SER A 101 -9.66 -19.76 -6.90
CA SER A 101 -10.35 -20.63 -5.92
C SER A 101 -11.60 -20.00 -5.33
N TYR A 102 -11.56 -18.69 -5.05
CA TYR A 102 -12.66 -17.95 -4.40
C TYR A 102 -13.52 -17.18 -5.41
N LYS A 103 -13.60 -17.65 -6.66
CA LYS A 103 -14.30 -16.94 -7.73
C LYS A 103 -15.79 -16.75 -7.42
N ASN A 104 -16.32 -15.56 -7.72
CA ASN A 104 -17.64 -15.09 -7.29
C ASN A 104 -17.80 -14.80 -5.78
N GLY A 105 -16.80 -15.10 -4.97
CA GLY A 105 -16.71 -14.67 -3.57
C GLY A 105 -16.29 -13.21 -3.42
N THR A 106 -15.82 -12.85 -2.24
CA THR A 106 -15.31 -11.51 -1.91
C THR A 106 -13.83 -11.56 -1.55
N VAL A 107 -13.14 -10.46 -1.85
CA VAL A 107 -11.79 -10.19 -1.38
C VAL A 107 -11.79 -8.87 -0.62
N SER A 108 -11.15 -8.85 0.53
CA SER A 108 -11.14 -7.72 1.46
C SER A 108 -9.75 -7.43 2.00
N ILE A 109 -9.52 -6.17 2.38
CA ILE A 109 -8.31 -5.72 3.07
C ILE A 109 -8.68 -5.47 4.52
N VAL A 110 -8.03 -6.18 5.43
CA VAL A 110 -8.34 -6.16 6.87
C VAL A 110 -7.12 -5.63 7.63
N ASN A 111 -7.34 -4.70 8.55
CA ASN A 111 -6.30 -4.22 9.45
C ASN A 111 -5.91 -5.34 10.44
N GLU A 112 -4.65 -5.73 10.47
CA GLU A 112 -4.18 -6.86 11.30
C GLU A 112 -4.35 -6.60 12.80
N LYS A 113 -4.31 -5.34 13.23
CA LYS A 113 -4.39 -4.96 14.65
C LYS A 113 -5.83 -4.85 15.13
N THR A 114 -6.71 -4.23 14.34
CA THR A 114 -8.10 -3.98 14.74
C THR A 114 -9.07 -5.06 14.27
N GLY A 115 -8.69 -5.83 13.24
CA GLY A 115 -9.57 -6.78 12.56
C GLY A 115 -10.63 -6.09 11.70
N GLU A 116 -10.54 -4.78 11.50
CA GLU A 116 -11.51 -4.00 10.73
C GLU A 116 -11.27 -4.16 9.22
N THR A 117 -12.34 -4.42 8.48
CA THR A 117 -12.34 -4.40 7.01
C THR A 117 -12.34 -2.97 6.50
N ILE A 118 -11.26 -2.58 5.82
CA ILE A 118 -11.07 -1.23 5.29
C ILE A 118 -11.50 -1.14 3.83
N PHE A 119 -11.46 -2.26 3.10
CA PHE A 119 -11.87 -2.36 1.71
C PHE A 119 -12.44 -3.74 1.43
N GLU A 120 -13.46 -3.83 0.58
CA GLU A 120 -14.03 -5.09 0.12
C GLU A 120 -14.55 -4.94 -1.31
N THR A 121 -14.34 -5.97 -2.13
CA THR A 121 -14.91 -6.06 -3.47
C THR A 121 -15.19 -7.51 -3.87
N LYS A 122 -16.03 -7.70 -4.90
CA LYS A 122 -16.32 -9.01 -5.47
C LYS A 122 -15.16 -9.50 -6.33
N ILE A 123 -14.89 -10.81 -6.26
CA ILE A 123 -13.92 -11.48 -7.14
C ILE A 123 -14.60 -11.81 -8.49
N LEU A 124 -13.96 -11.38 -9.59
CA LEU A 124 -14.45 -11.47 -10.97
C LEU A 124 -14.16 -12.83 -11.65
#